data_AF-A0A9X5XAN6-F1
#
_entry.id   AF-A0A9X5XAN6-F1
#
_cell.length_a   1.000
_cell.length_b   1.000
_cell.length_c   1.000
_cell.angle_alpha   90.00
_cell.angle_beta   90.00
_cell.angle_gamma   90.00
#
_symmetry.space_group_name_H-M   'P 1'
#
loop_
_entity.id
_entity.type
_entity.pdbx_description
1 polymer ?
#
loop_
_entity_poly.entity_id
_entity_poly.type
_entity_poly.pdbx_seq_one_letter_code
_entity_poly.pdbx_strand_id
1 'polypeptide(L)'
;MELLAPLVPPDEPVAPAHEPAVSAPTADPYAIGPDSHERVSDEETERVTDKGLPKRTPKISAPAPVPRPRAGGVDAEALRRRLGGFHRGATEGRRDVEAEIAEQTAQTPTPHHTARNTAQDQAQDAVRRQDAVDASGGTVEEASS
;
A
#
# COMPACT_ATOMS: atom_id res chain seq x y z
N MET A 1 55.02 -48.03 44.28
CA MET A 1 53.58 -48.19 44.57
C MET A 1 53.05 -46.82 44.91
N GLU A 2 51.96 -46.46 44.25
CA GLU A 2 51.44 -45.10 44.10
C GLU A 2 51.08 -44.39 45.41
N LEU A 3 50.92 -43.06 45.32
CA LEU A 3 49.77 -42.24 45.73
C LEU A 3 50.24 -40.78 45.65
N LEU A 4 49.98 -40.05 44.56
CA LEU A 4 48.74 -39.33 44.22
C LEU A 4 48.34 -38.28 45.26
N ALA A 5 48.59 -36.98 44.97
CA ALA A 5 47.60 -35.90 44.91
C ALA A 5 48.29 -34.52 44.77
N PRO A 6 47.68 -33.54 44.04
CA PRO A 6 48.38 -32.41 43.43
C PRO A 6 48.45 -31.14 44.30
N LEU A 7 49.53 -30.39 44.07
CA LEU A 7 49.84 -29.07 44.60
C LEU A 7 48.98 -27.98 43.93
N VAL A 8 48.13 -27.31 44.72
CA VAL A 8 47.46 -26.06 44.34
C VAL A 8 48.20 -24.89 45.02
N PRO A 9 48.62 -23.84 44.29
CA PRO A 9 49.49 -22.76 44.78
C PRO A 9 48.76 -21.71 45.66
N PRO A 10 49.51 -20.80 46.33
CA PRO A 10 49.03 -20.04 47.49
C PRO A 10 48.30 -18.75 47.08
N ASP A 11 47.25 -18.40 47.81
CA ASP A 11 46.60 -17.09 47.70
C ASP A 11 47.21 -16.10 48.70
N GLU A 12 47.78 -15.04 48.14
CA GLU A 12 48.37 -13.87 48.81
C GLU A 12 47.29 -12.87 49.29
N PRO A 13 47.65 -11.92 50.17
CA PRO A 13 46.75 -11.30 51.14
C PRO A 13 46.12 -9.99 50.64
N VAL A 14 44.89 -9.69 51.08
CA VAL A 14 44.28 -8.36 50.87
C VAL A 14 43.74 -7.78 52.18
N ALA A 15 44.41 -6.75 52.66
CA ALA A 15 43.87 -5.62 53.42
C ALA A 15 44.34 -4.33 52.71
N PRO A 16 43.71 -3.14 52.87
CA PRO A 16 42.68 -2.77 53.85
C PRO A 16 41.42 -2.10 53.24
N ALA A 17 40.38 -1.97 54.07
CA ALA A 17 39.13 -1.29 53.79
C ALA A 17 39.31 0.22 53.52
N HIS A 18 38.67 0.72 52.46
CA HIS A 18 38.47 2.15 52.21
C HIS A 18 36.97 2.44 52.40
N GLU A 19 36.62 3.09 53.51
CA GLU A 19 35.27 3.60 53.73
C GLU A 19 35.09 4.90 52.92
N PRO A 20 34.11 5.01 52.02
CA PRO A 20 33.78 6.29 51.42
C PRO A 20 32.93 7.12 52.40
N ALA A 21 33.42 8.31 52.73
CA ALA A 21 32.73 9.30 53.53
C ALA A 21 31.41 9.70 52.84
N VAL A 22 30.29 9.58 53.59
CA VAL A 22 28.96 9.92 53.10
C VAL A 22 28.81 11.45 53.07
N SER A 23 28.83 12.07 51.89
CA SER A 23 28.47 13.48 51.73
C SER A 23 26.95 13.64 51.85
N ALA A 24 26.48 14.48 52.77
CA ALA A 24 25.06 14.79 52.90
C ALA A 24 24.52 15.45 51.61
N PRO A 25 23.35 15.03 51.09
CA PRO A 25 22.80 15.60 49.87
C PRO A 25 22.22 16.99 50.17
N THR A 26 22.65 18.00 49.40
CA THR A 26 21.96 19.29 49.32
C THR A 26 20.67 19.06 48.55
N ALA A 27 19.51 19.33 49.15
CA ALA A 27 18.21 19.11 48.52
C ALA A 27 18.02 20.08 47.34
N ASP A 28 18.01 19.55 46.12
CA ASP A 28 17.66 20.29 44.91
C ASP A 28 16.16 20.63 44.92
N PRO A 29 15.76 21.92 44.87
CA PRO A 29 14.35 22.32 44.90
C PRO A 29 13.55 21.91 43.66
N TYR A 30 14.20 21.41 42.60
CA TYR A 30 13.54 20.84 41.41
C TYR A 30 13.64 19.31 41.33
N ALA A 31 14.12 18.65 42.39
CA ALA A 31 14.06 17.21 42.47
C ALA A 31 12.60 16.74 42.42
N ILE A 32 12.23 16.07 41.33
CA ILE A 32 11.00 15.31 41.25
C ILE A 32 11.08 14.28 42.39
N GLY A 33 10.03 14.20 43.21
CA GLY A 33 9.98 13.34 44.40
C GLY A 33 10.39 11.89 44.11
N PRO A 34 10.62 11.06 45.14
CA PRO A 34 11.23 9.76 44.97
C PRO A 34 10.57 8.97 43.83
N ASP A 35 11.39 8.43 42.90
CA ASP A 35 10.96 7.65 41.72
C ASP A 35 10.09 6.41 42.05
N SER A 36 9.87 6.16 43.34
CA SER A 36 8.93 5.16 43.85
C SER A 36 7.49 5.65 43.73
N HIS A 37 6.89 5.44 42.56
CA HIS A 37 5.45 5.42 42.40
C HIS A 37 4.90 4.06 42.86
N GLU A 38 4.83 3.85 44.17
CA GLU A 38 4.25 2.63 44.72
C GLU A 38 2.75 2.58 44.40
N ARG A 39 2.37 1.59 43.60
CA ARG A 39 0.98 1.38 43.23
C ARG A 39 0.29 0.68 44.40
N VAL A 40 -0.79 1.26 44.91
CA VAL A 40 -1.65 0.59 45.90
C VAL A 40 -2.12 -0.74 45.31
N SER A 41 -1.96 -1.83 46.07
CA SER A 41 -2.45 -3.16 45.69
C SER A 41 -3.96 -3.09 45.52
N ASP A 42 -4.45 -3.30 44.29
CA ASP A 42 -5.84 -3.66 44.06
C ASP A 42 -6.03 -5.06 44.66
N GLU A 43 -6.51 -5.14 45.91
CA GLU A 43 -7.05 -6.38 46.45
C GLU A 43 -8.16 -6.87 45.51
N GLU A 44 -8.32 -8.21 45.43
CA GLU A 44 -8.94 -9.06 44.38
C GLU A 44 -10.41 -8.78 43.99
N THR A 45 -10.85 -7.53 44.08
CA THR A 45 -12.11 -7.03 43.55
C THR A 45 -12.11 -7.16 42.03
N GLU A 46 -13.19 -7.73 41.49
CA GLU A 46 -13.36 -7.89 40.05
C GLU A 46 -13.28 -6.51 39.38
N ARG A 47 -12.31 -6.33 38.47
CA ARG A 47 -12.08 -5.07 37.78
C ARG A 47 -13.29 -4.71 36.89
N VAL A 48 -14.13 -3.85 37.43
CA VAL A 48 -15.40 -3.44 36.86
C VAL A 48 -15.35 -1.96 36.43
N THR A 49 -16.13 -1.62 35.42
CA THR A 49 -16.33 -0.23 34.95
C THR A 49 -17.31 0.51 35.85
N ASP A 50 -17.38 1.83 35.78
CA ASP A 50 -18.33 2.68 36.54
C ASP A 50 -19.81 2.29 36.34
N LYS A 51 -20.08 1.41 35.38
CA LYS A 51 -21.40 0.86 35.03
C LYS A 51 -21.60 -0.58 35.47
N GLY A 52 -20.75 -1.12 36.35
CA GLY A 52 -20.92 -2.48 36.84
C GLY A 52 -20.48 -3.58 35.86
N LEU A 53 -20.02 -3.22 34.65
CA LEU A 53 -19.61 -4.19 33.64
C LEU A 53 -18.12 -4.54 33.79
N PRO A 54 -17.71 -5.83 33.69
CA PRO A 54 -16.31 -6.21 33.68
C PRO A 54 -15.51 -5.42 32.64
N LYS A 55 -14.30 -4.99 33.00
CA LYS A 55 -13.42 -4.29 32.05
C LYS A 55 -13.16 -5.20 30.85
N ARG A 56 -13.44 -4.69 29.64
CA ARG A 56 -13.17 -5.44 28.39
C ARG A 56 -11.65 -5.54 28.21
N THR A 57 -11.12 -6.75 28.35
CA THR A 57 -9.76 -7.06 27.90
C THR A 57 -9.82 -7.41 26.42
N PRO A 58 -9.13 -6.67 25.53
CA PRO A 58 -9.02 -7.08 24.13
C PRO A 58 -8.34 -8.45 24.10
N LYS A 59 -9.00 -9.44 23.48
CA LYS A 59 -8.40 -10.75 23.24
C LYS A 59 -7.30 -10.56 22.20
N ILE A 60 -6.04 -10.69 22.61
CA ILE A 60 -4.92 -10.71 21.67
C ILE A 60 -5.00 -12.04 20.92
N SER A 61 -5.56 -12.01 19.71
CA SER A 61 -5.60 -13.16 18.81
C SER A 61 -4.27 -13.29 18.09
N ALA A 62 -3.91 -14.53 17.71
CA ALA A 62 -2.78 -14.75 16.82
C ALA A 62 -2.97 -13.97 15.49
N PRO A 63 -1.89 -13.45 14.89
CA PRO A 63 -1.96 -12.83 13.57
C PRO A 63 -2.58 -13.78 12.54
N ALA A 64 -3.34 -13.22 11.59
CA ALA A 64 -3.91 -14.01 10.50
C ALA A 64 -2.80 -14.73 9.72
N PRO A 65 -3.01 -15.99 9.30
CA PRO A 65 -2.00 -16.73 8.54
C PRO A 65 -1.74 -16.06 7.19
N VAL A 66 -0.48 -16.09 6.76
CA VAL A 66 -0.08 -15.55 5.45
C VAL A 66 -0.81 -16.33 4.34
N PRO A 67 -1.46 -15.65 3.37
CA PRO A 67 -2.10 -16.30 2.24
C PRO A 67 -1.10 -17.17 1.48
N ARG A 68 -1.43 -18.45 1.30
CA ARG A 68 -0.58 -19.37 0.54
C ARG A 68 -0.51 -18.95 -0.92
N PRO A 69 0.68 -18.96 -1.55
CA PRO A 69 0.79 -18.72 -2.98
C PRO A 69 -0.05 -19.76 -3.73
N ARG A 70 -0.86 -19.31 -4.68
CA ARG A 70 -1.64 -20.20 -5.54
C ARG A 70 -0.67 -20.86 -6.52
N ALA A 71 -0.67 -22.20 -6.55
CA ALA A 71 0.11 -22.94 -7.53
C ALA A 71 -0.53 -22.76 -8.91
N GLY A 72 0.16 -22.06 -9.81
CA GLY A 72 -0.20 -21.91 -11.22
C GLY A 72 -0.75 -20.52 -11.59
N GLY A 73 -0.20 -19.98 -12.67
CA GLY A 73 -0.79 -18.84 -13.39
C GLY A 73 -1.97 -19.28 -14.24
N VAL A 74 -2.78 -18.33 -14.68
CA VAL A 74 -3.89 -18.61 -15.60
C VAL A 74 -3.31 -18.99 -16.97
N ASP A 75 -3.77 -20.10 -17.55
CA ASP A 75 -3.42 -20.44 -18.93
C ASP A 75 -3.96 -19.34 -19.85
N ALA A 76 -3.04 -18.62 -20.49
CA ALA A 76 -3.36 -17.48 -21.32
C ALA A 76 -4.16 -17.89 -22.57
N GLU A 77 -3.98 -19.11 -23.09
CA GLU A 77 -4.71 -19.59 -24.27
C GLU A 77 -6.15 -19.95 -23.89
N ALA A 78 -6.34 -20.66 -22.78
CA ALA A 78 -7.66 -20.91 -22.21
C ALA A 78 -8.41 -19.60 -21.86
N LEU A 79 -7.71 -18.60 -21.31
CA LEU A 79 -8.30 -17.30 -20.99
C LEU A 79 -8.69 -16.55 -22.26
N ARG A 80 -7.83 -16.52 -23.29
CA ARG A 80 -8.15 -15.91 -24.59
C ARG A 80 -9.38 -16.57 -25.22
N ARG A 81 -9.48 -17.90 -25.17
CA ARG A 81 -10.65 -18.63 -25.68
C ARG A 81 -11.93 -18.27 -24.91
N ARG A 82 -11.83 -18.19 -23.58
CA ARG A 82 -12.96 -17.82 -22.72
C ARG A 82 -13.43 -16.38 -22.97
N LEU A 83 -12.51 -15.45 -23.20
CA LEU A 83 -12.81 -14.03 -23.41
C LEU A 83 -13.12 -13.68 -24.88
N GLY A 84 -12.69 -14.50 -25.84
CA GLY A 84 -12.88 -14.25 -27.27
C GLY A 84 -14.35 -14.18 -27.68
N GLY A 85 -15.20 -15.02 -27.09
CA GLY A 85 -16.66 -15.00 -27.34
C GLY A 85 -17.33 -13.71 -26.86
N PHE A 86 -16.95 -13.22 -25.67
CA PHE A 86 -17.48 -11.97 -25.13
C PHE A 86 -17.09 -10.76 -26.00
N HIS A 87 -15.82 -10.69 -26.41
CA HIS A 87 -15.36 -9.59 -27.27
C HIS A 87 -16.06 -9.58 -28.64
N ARG A 88 -16.24 -10.76 -29.24
CA ARG A 88 -16.99 -10.88 -30.50
C ARG A 88 -18.43 -10.42 -30.32
N GLY A 89 -19.14 -10.93 -29.31
CA GLY A 89 -20.53 -10.54 -29.05
C GLY A 89 -20.69 -9.05 -28.72
N ALA A 90 -19.76 -8.45 -27.98
CA ALA A 90 -19.77 -7.01 -27.70
C ALA A 90 -19.54 -6.15 -28.96
N THR A 91 -18.75 -6.66 -29.91
CA THR A 91 -18.51 -5.95 -31.18
C THR A 91 -19.71 -6.07 -32.12
N GLU A 92 -20.31 -7.25 -32.20
CA GLU A 92 -21.56 -7.48 -32.95
C GLU A 92 -22.69 -6.62 -32.39
N GLY A 93 -22.92 -6.65 -31.08
CA GLY A 93 -23.96 -5.82 -30.44
C GLY A 93 -23.74 -4.31 -30.60
N ARG A 94 -22.49 -3.83 -30.61
CA ARG A 94 -22.21 -2.42 -30.95
C ARG A 94 -22.65 -2.09 -32.37
N ARG A 95 -22.36 -2.96 -33.34
CA ARG A 95 -22.77 -2.74 -34.74
C ARG A 95 -24.28 -2.75 -34.90
N ASP A 96 -24.98 -3.64 -34.18
CA ASP A 96 -26.45 -3.70 -34.23
C ASP A 96 -27.07 -2.40 -33.69
N VAL A 97 -26.56 -1.90 -32.55
CA VAL A 97 -26.99 -0.61 -31.97
C VAL A 97 -26.64 0.56 -32.88
N GLU A 98 -25.45 0.58 -33.47
CA GLU A 98 -25.05 1.62 -34.43
C GLU A 98 -25.99 1.64 -35.65
N ALA A 99 -26.39 0.47 -36.15
CA ALA A 99 -27.34 0.36 -37.25
C ALA A 99 -28.73 0.89 -36.85
N GLU A 100 -29.22 0.54 -35.67
CA GLU A 100 -30.50 1.04 -35.13
C GLU A 100 -30.48 2.57 -34.96
N ILE A 101 -29.41 3.12 -34.39
CA ILE A 101 -29.24 4.56 -34.23
C ILE A 101 -29.16 5.25 -35.60
N ALA A 102 -28.43 4.68 -36.55
CA ALA A 102 -28.31 5.24 -37.90
C ALA A 102 -29.66 5.24 -38.61
N GLU A 103 -30.43 4.16 -38.49
CA GLU A 103 -31.79 4.07 -38.99
C GLU A 103 -32.66 5.16 -38.33
N GLN A 104 -32.77 5.16 -37.01
CA GLN A 104 -33.58 6.13 -36.25
C GLN A 104 -33.20 7.59 -36.55
N THR A 105 -31.91 7.88 -36.71
CA THR A 105 -31.40 9.19 -37.09
C THR A 105 -31.79 9.54 -38.53
N ALA A 106 -31.82 8.57 -39.45
CA ALA A 106 -32.29 8.78 -40.81
C ALA A 106 -33.81 9.04 -40.87
N GLN A 107 -34.63 8.41 -40.04
CA GLN A 107 -36.07 8.70 -39.99
C GLN A 107 -36.40 10.01 -39.27
N THR A 108 -35.63 10.39 -38.24
CA THR A 108 -35.84 11.65 -37.51
C THR A 108 -34.55 12.48 -37.50
N PRO A 109 -34.20 13.12 -38.63
CA PRO A 109 -33.04 13.99 -38.68
C PRO A 109 -33.30 15.22 -37.81
N THR A 110 -32.74 15.23 -36.60
CA THR A 110 -32.75 16.41 -35.75
C THR A 110 -31.65 17.37 -36.23
N PRO A 111 -31.92 18.68 -36.34
CA PRO A 111 -30.97 19.65 -36.89
C PRO A 111 -29.64 19.69 -36.12
N HIS A 112 -29.66 19.39 -34.82
CA HIS A 112 -28.47 19.33 -33.98
C HIS A 112 -27.57 18.12 -34.31
N HIS A 113 -28.12 16.99 -34.76
CA HIS A 113 -27.33 15.81 -35.14
C HIS A 113 -26.67 16.01 -36.51
N THR A 114 -27.40 16.59 -37.46
CA THR A 114 -26.85 16.95 -38.78
C THR A 114 -25.73 17.97 -38.68
N ALA A 115 -25.91 19.02 -37.86
CA ALA A 115 -24.88 20.05 -37.65
C ALA A 115 -23.62 19.51 -36.95
N ARG A 116 -23.76 18.53 -36.04
CA ARG A 116 -22.62 17.88 -35.38
C ARG A 116 -21.84 16.99 -36.36
N ASN A 117 -22.53 16.21 -37.19
CA ASN A 117 -21.89 15.34 -38.19
C ASN A 117 -21.10 16.17 -39.22
N THR A 118 -21.67 17.26 -39.74
CA THR A 118 -20.97 18.13 -40.71
C THR A 118 -19.76 18.85 -40.11
N ALA A 119 -19.80 19.22 -38.83
CA ALA A 119 -18.64 19.78 -38.13
C ALA A 119 -17.54 18.73 -37.91
N GLN A 120 -17.93 17.48 -37.61
CA GLN A 120 -16.99 16.37 -37.46
C GLN A 120 -16.33 15.98 -38.80
N ASP A 121 -17.09 15.91 -39.89
CA ASP A 121 -16.55 15.64 -41.23
C ASP A 121 -15.55 16.71 -41.67
N GLN A 122 -15.86 17.98 -41.42
CA GLN A 122 -14.93 19.08 -41.72
C GLN A 122 -13.65 19.04 -40.88
N ALA A 123 -13.75 18.64 -39.61
CA ALA A 123 -12.59 18.46 -38.75
C ALA A 123 -11.70 17.29 -39.22
N GLN A 124 -12.31 16.16 -39.63
CA GLN A 124 -11.58 15.01 -40.13
C GLN A 124 -10.89 15.29 -41.48
N ASP A 125 -11.54 16.04 -42.37
CA ASP A 125 -10.94 16.46 -43.65
C ASP A 125 -9.77 17.44 -43.43
N ALA A 126 -9.89 18.35 -42.46
CA ALA A 126 -8.79 19.24 -42.07
C ALA A 126 -7.57 18.46 -41.54
N VAL A 127 -7.79 17.45 -40.69
CA VAL A 127 -6.71 16.58 -40.18
C VAL A 127 -6.07 15.77 -41.32
N ARG A 128 -6.85 15.15 -42.21
CA ARG A 128 -6.30 14.44 -43.38
C ARG A 128 -5.47 15.34 -44.29
N ARG A 129 -5.90 16.59 -44.50
CA ARG A 129 -5.11 17.56 -45.26
C ARG A 129 -3.81 17.88 -44.56
N GLN A 130 -3.80 18.07 -43.24
CA GLN A 130 -2.59 18.31 -42.45
C GLN A 130 -1.61 17.13 -42.52
N ASP A 131 -2.10 15.90 -42.33
CA ASP A 131 -1.27 14.70 -42.47
C ASP A 131 -0.68 14.58 -43.89
N ALA A 132 -1.43 14.98 -44.92
CA ALA A 132 -0.96 14.97 -46.31
C ALA A 132 0.09 16.05 -46.61
N VAL A 133 -0.04 17.28 -46.07
CA VAL A 133 1.04 18.29 -46.22
C VAL A 133 2.30 17.86 -45.49
N ASP A 134 2.19 17.31 -44.27
CA ASP A 134 3.36 16.84 -43.51
C ASP A 134 4.04 15.64 -44.18
N ALA A 135 3.28 14.71 -44.77
CA ALA A 135 3.83 13.59 -45.54
C ALA A 135 4.50 14.03 -46.86
N SER A 136 4.11 15.17 -47.42
CA SER A 136 4.71 15.74 -48.64
C SER A 136 5.97 16.56 -48.39
N GLY A 137 6.44 16.62 -47.13
CA GLY A 137 7.56 17.41 -46.61
C GLY A 137 8.71 17.65 -47.59
N GLY A 138 8.55 18.68 -48.43
CA GLY A 138 9.57 19.16 -49.33
C GLY A 138 10.57 19.98 -48.54
N THR A 139 11.79 19.47 -48.39
CA THR A 139 12.92 20.25 -47.89
C THR A 139 13.23 21.34 -48.90
N VAL A 140 12.85 22.59 -48.62
CA VAL A 140 13.28 23.75 -49.39
C VAL A 140 14.77 23.97 -49.07
N GLU A 141 15.64 23.65 -50.03
CA GLU A 141 17.05 24.03 -50.02
C GLU A 141 17.15 25.56 -50.11
N GLU A 142 17.44 26.18 -48.96
CA GLU A 142 17.90 27.57 -48.87
C GLU A 142 19.29 27.65 -49.52
N ALA A 143 19.34 27.98 -50.82
CA ALA A 143 20.57 28.37 -51.49
C ALA A 143 21.09 29.69 -50.88
N SER A 144 22.04 29.58 -49.94
CA SER A 144 22.82 30.73 -49.46
C SER A 144 23.74 31.26 -50.56
N SER A 145 23.64 32.57 -50.81
CA SER A 145 24.62 33.40 -51.54
C SER A 145 25.91 33.61 -50.74
#